data_AF-A0A0D3IP24-F1
#
_entry.id   AF-A0A0D3IP24-F1
#
_cell.length_a   1.000
_cell.length_b   1.000
_cell.length_c   1.000
_cell.angle_alpha   90.00
_cell.angle_beta   90.00
_cell.angle_gamma   90.00
#
_symmetry.space_group_name_H-M   'P 1'
#
loop_
_entity.id
_entity.type
_entity.pdbx_description
1 polymer ?
#
loop_
_entity_poly.entity_id
_entity_poly.type
_entity_poly.pdbx_seq_one_letter_code
_entity_poly.pdbx_strand_id
1 'polypeptide(L)'
;MLCLAPCLIAVLLPSPAAESALAQSSLVYALHKPRGVLSAVGESRARTLTDLMVGAGVVPLAGHAGRLDKETSGLMLITNHSTLLRAVIGQAPVLAEFGGSPVPKRYTLLLAGAHAPERLASLSEPIEITRGGLKPCDGATVLTATAFRDERLATEFHLLGRDDTRR
;
A
#
# COMPACT_ATOMS: atom_id res chain seq x y z
N MET A 1 27.26 2.12 -2.34
CA MET A 1 26.79 1.10 -3.30
C MET A 1 26.44 -0.16 -2.50
N LEU A 2 25.20 -0.26 -2.00
CA LEU A 2 24.73 -1.42 -1.26
C LEU A 2 23.74 -2.17 -2.15
N CYS A 3 24.19 -3.32 -2.65
CA CYS A 3 23.43 -4.25 -3.44
C CYS A 3 22.46 -4.98 -2.50
N LEU A 4 21.20 -4.54 -2.44
CA LEU A 4 20.12 -5.25 -1.75
C LEU A 4 19.72 -6.44 -2.62
N ALA A 5 20.12 -7.63 -2.17
CA ALA A 5 19.72 -8.91 -2.76
C ALA A 5 18.18 -9.02 -2.83
N PRO A 6 17.63 -9.69 -3.86
CA PRO A 6 16.20 -9.89 -3.97
C PRO A 6 15.75 -10.83 -2.84
N CYS A 7 15.00 -10.29 -1.87
CA CYS A 7 14.26 -11.10 -0.91
C CYS A 7 13.23 -11.93 -1.68
N LEU A 8 13.56 -13.21 -1.86
CA LEU A 8 12.69 -14.23 -2.40
C LEU A 8 11.51 -14.41 -1.44
N ILE A 9 10.37 -13.77 -1.73
CA ILE A 9 9.10 -14.08 -1.07
C ILE A 9 8.69 -15.46 -1.58
N ALA A 10 8.69 -16.45 -0.69
CA ALA A 10 8.29 -17.81 -0.99
C ALA A 10 6.81 -17.83 -1.42
N VAL A 11 6.57 -18.00 -2.72
CA VAL A 11 5.25 -18.30 -3.27
C VAL A 11 5.14 -19.82 -3.31
N LEU A 12 4.30 -20.40 -2.43
CA LEU A 12 3.91 -21.80 -2.60
C LEU A 12 3.06 -21.89 -3.88
N LEU A 13 3.67 -22.39 -4.96
CA LEU A 13 2.97 -22.65 -6.22
C LEU A 13 2.27 -24.02 -6.14
N PRO A 14 0.95 -24.10 -6.34
CA PRO A 14 0.24 -25.37 -6.32
C PRO A 14 0.31 -26.09 -7.69
N SER A 15 0.36 -27.42 -7.65
CA SER A 15 0.17 -28.32 -8.80
C SER A 15 -1.30 -28.33 -9.26
N PRO A 16 -1.63 -28.73 -10.51
CA PRO A 16 -3.00 -28.75 -11.03
C PRO A 16 -4.00 -29.57 -10.21
N ALA A 17 -3.56 -30.53 -9.39
CA ALA A 17 -4.44 -31.25 -8.45
C ALA A 17 -4.83 -30.42 -7.21
N ALA A 18 -4.08 -29.36 -6.88
CA ALA A 18 -4.33 -28.48 -5.75
C ALA A 18 -5.32 -27.34 -6.08
N GLU A 19 -5.64 -27.12 -7.36
CA GLU A 19 -6.55 -26.05 -7.81
C GLU A 19 -7.98 -26.23 -7.26
N SER A 20 -8.46 -27.48 -7.19
CA SER A 20 -9.76 -27.84 -6.60
C SER A 20 -9.78 -27.77 -5.06
N ALA A 21 -8.65 -28.06 -4.39
CA ALA A 21 -8.54 -27.99 -2.94
C ALA A 21 -8.41 -26.52 -2.46
N LEU A 22 -7.79 -25.67 -3.29
CA LEU A 22 -7.62 -24.24 -2.99
C LEU A 22 -8.94 -23.45 -3.01
N ALA A 23 -9.92 -23.89 -3.80
CA ALA A 23 -11.25 -23.30 -3.82
C ALA A 23 -11.97 -23.36 -2.46
N GLN A 24 -11.62 -24.33 -1.60
CA GLN A 24 -12.13 -24.44 -0.23
C GLN A 24 -11.18 -23.87 0.83
N SER A 25 -9.99 -23.40 0.43
CA SER A 25 -8.99 -22.84 1.34
C SER A 25 -9.01 -21.32 1.34
N SER A 26 -8.82 -20.72 2.52
CA SER A 26 -8.60 -19.28 2.67
C SER A 26 -7.22 -18.93 2.13
N LEU A 27 -7.18 -18.39 0.92
CA LEU A 27 -5.96 -17.92 0.27
C LEU A 27 -5.65 -16.49 0.70
N VAL A 28 -4.38 -16.24 1.03
CA VAL A 28 -3.87 -14.91 1.34
C VAL A 28 -2.52 -14.73 0.65
N TYR A 29 -2.43 -13.68 -0.17
CA TYR A 29 -1.20 -13.24 -0.80
C TYR A 29 -0.72 -11.94 -0.18
N ALA A 30 0.58 -11.86 0.05
CA ALA A 30 1.29 -10.63 0.35
C ALA A 30 2.19 -10.33 -0.85
N LEU A 31 1.90 -9.24 -1.57
CA LEU A 31 2.69 -8.85 -2.73
C LEU A 31 3.16 -7.40 -2.62
N HIS A 32 4.27 -7.11 -3.29
CA HIS A 32 4.76 -5.74 -3.44
C HIS A 32 4.18 -5.12 -4.72
N LYS A 33 3.25 -4.18 -4.57
CA LYS A 33 2.71 -3.40 -5.68
C LYS A 33 3.75 -2.37 -6.14
N PRO A 34 4.22 -2.39 -7.39
CA PRO A 34 5.08 -1.33 -7.92
C PRO A 34 4.28 -0.07 -8.24
N ARG A 35 4.98 1.05 -8.44
CA ARG A 35 4.38 2.29 -8.95
C ARG A 35 3.81 2.10 -10.37
N GLY A 36 2.81 2.90 -10.71
CA GLY A 36 2.13 2.85 -12.00
C GLY A 36 1.08 1.72 -12.13
N VAL A 37 0.99 0.82 -11.15
CA VAL A 37 0.01 -0.28 -11.14
C VAL A 37 -1.23 0.11 -10.33
N LEU A 38 -2.42 -0.12 -10.89
CA LEU A 38 -3.68 0.14 -10.21
C LEU A 38 -4.04 -0.95 -9.20
N SER A 39 -4.48 -0.53 -8.01
CA SER A 39 -5.19 -1.40 -7.06
C SER A 39 -6.64 -1.62 -7.55
N ALA A 40 -6.77 -2.42 -8.60
CA ALA A 40 -8.03 -2.78 -9.23
C ALA A 40 -7.95 -4.23 -9.76
N VAL A 41 -9.11 -4.78 -10.11
CA VAL A 41 -9.26 -6.09 -10.75
C VAL A 41 -9.50 -5.87 -12.24
N GLY A 42 -8.55 -6.29 -13.07
CA GLY A 42 -8.66 -6.30 -14.54
C GLY A 42 -9.08 -4.98 -15.18
N GLU A 43 -8.13 -4.23 -15.76
CA GLU A 43 -8.43 -2.97 -16.44
C GLU A 43 -7.70 -2.89 -17.79
N SER A 44 -8.44 -2.58 -18.86
CA SER A 44 -7.90 -2.64 -20.22
C SER A 44 -6.88 -1.54 -20.54
N ARG A 45 -6.89 -0.44 -19.78
CA ARG A 45 -6.07 0.75 -20.03
C ARG A 45 -4.87 0.90 -19.12
N ALA A 46 -4.73 0.02 -18.13
CA ALA A 46 -3.69 0.14 -17.12
C ALA A 46 -3.34 -1.22 -16.54
N ARG A 47 -2.07 -1.40 -16.17
CA ARG A 47 -1.63 -2.58 -15.44
C ARG A 47 -2.25 -2.61 -14.05
N THR A 48 -2.74 -3.77 -13.64
CA THR A 48 -3.48 -4.00 -12.39
C THR A 48 -2.80 -5.04 -11.50
N LEU A 49 -3.33 -5.22 -10.28
CA LEU A 49 -2.90 -6.30 -9.38
C LEU A 49 -3.14 -7.69 -9.98
N THR A 50 -4.23 -7.84 -10.75
CA THR A 50 -4.52 -9.09 -11.47
C THR A 50 -3.40 -9.45 -12.43
N ASP A 51 -2.88 -8.46 -13.19
CA ASP A 51 -1.78 -8.69 -14.12
C ASP A 51 -0.48 -9.08 -13.41
N LEU A 52 -0.26 -8.58 -12.18
CA LEU A 52 0.87 -9.01 -11.36
C LEU A 52 0.74 -10.47 -10.92
N MET A 53 -0.46 -10.88 -10.51
CA MET A 53 -0.73 -12.27 -10.07
C MET A 53 -0.60 -13.26 -11.23
N VAL A 54 -1.19 -12.94 -12.38
CA VAL A 54 -1.08 -13.74 -13.60
C VAL A 54 0.39 -13.85 -14.04
N GLY A 55 1.11 -12.72 -14.06
CA GLY A 55 2.54 -12.71 -14.40
C GLY A 55 3.42 -13.50 -13.42
N ALA A 56 2.99 -13.66 -12.18
CA ALA A 56 3.65 -14.47 -11.16
C ALA A 56 3.21 -15.95 -11.19
N GLY A 57 2.28 -16.34 -12.06
CA GLY A 57 1.78 -17.72 -12.16
C GLY A 57 0.91 -18.15 -10.97
N VAL A 58 0.29 -17.22 -10.24
CA VAL A 58 -0.63 -17.52 -9.15
C VAL A 58 -2.08 -17.30 -9.56
N VAL A 59 -3.00 -17.98 -8.87
CA VAL A 59 -4.45 -17.82 -9.10
C VAL A 59 -4.85 -16.37 -8.81
N PRO A 60 -5.38 -15.61 -9.78
CA PRO A 60 -5.75 -14.23 -9.54
C PRO A 60 -6.96 -14.14 -8.61
N LEU A 61 -6.84 -13.32 -7.56
CA LEU A 61 -7.92 -13.06 -6.59
C LEU A 61 -8.43 -11.62 -6.75
N ALA A 62 -9.74 -11.42 -6.55
CA ALA A 62 -10.35 -10.09 -6.65
C ALA A 62 -10.26 -9.27 -5.35
N GLY A 63 -10.23 -9.92 -4.19
CA GLY A 63 -10.30 -9.24 -2.90
C GLY A 63 -8.96 -8.67 -2.47
N HIS A 64 -8.80 -7.34 -2.49
CA HIS A 64 -7.61 -6.67 -1.96
C HIS A 64 -7.95 -5.84 -0.70
N ALA A 65 -7.06 -5.88 0.30
CA ALA A 65 -7.23 -5.16 1.55
C ALA A 65 -6.93 -3.66 1.37
N GLY A 66 -7.98 -2.90 1.04
CA GLY A 66 -7.89 -1.46 0.82
C GLY A 66 -7.40 -1.13 -0.59
N ARG A 67 -7.02 0.13 -0.82
CA ARG A 67 -6.48 0.63 -2.09
C ARG A 67 -5.15 1.30 -1.81
N LEU A 68 -4.17 1.05 -2.67
CA LEU A 68 -2.98 1.89 -2.78
C LEU A 68 -3.11 2.69 -4.07
N ASP A 69 -2.77 3.97 -4.00
CA ASP A 69 -2.80 4.83 -5.19
C ASP A 69 -1.87 4.30 -6.28
N LYS A 70 -2.17 4.67 -7.52
CA LYS A 70 -1.40 4.25 -8.69
C LYS A 70 0.10 4.54 -8.52
N GLU A 71 0.42 5.74 -8.04
CA GLU A 71 1.80 6.22 -7.86
C GLU A 71 2.42 5.84 -6.51
N THR A 72 1.73 5.02 -5.72
CA THR A 72 2.24 4.47 -4.46
C THR A 72 2.75 3.06 -4.67
N SER A 73 3.95 2.74 -4.18
CA SER A 73 4.46 1.37 -4.12
C SER A 73 4.42 0.83 -2.70
N GLY A 74 4.27 -0.47 -2.54
CA GLY A 74 4.35 -1.08 -1.22
C GLY A 74 3.62 -2.39 -1.09
N LEU A 75 3.49 -2.84 0.15
CA LEU A 75 2.80 -4.09 0.49
C LEU A 75 1.29 -3.97 0.22
N MET A 76 0.74 -4.94 -0.50
CA MET A 76 -0.68 -5.15 -0.70
C MET A 76 -1.05 -6.56 -0.22
N LEU A 77 -2.12 -6.67 0.57
CA LEU A 77 -2.69 -7.97 0.93
C LEU A 77 -3.87 -8.27 0.00
N ILE A 78 -3.91 -9.49 -0.53
CA ILE A 78 -4.97 -9.98 -1.41
C ILE A 78 -5.49 -11.30 -0.86
N THR A 79 -6.79 -11.45 -0.71
CA THR A 79 -7.41 -12.64 -0.13
C THR A 79 -8.81 -12.89 -0.70
N ASN A 80 -9.20 -14.16 -0.76
CA ASN A 80 -10.59 -14.56 -1.01
C ASN A 80 -11.45 -14.53 0.29
N HIS A 81 -10.84 -14.29 1.45
CA HIS A 81 -11.53 -14.25 2.74
C HIS A 81 -12.10 -12.85 3.02
N SER A 82 -13.41 -12.70 2.84
CA SER A 82 -14.11 -11.41 2.99
C SER A 82 -13.97 -10.81 4.40
N THR A 83 -14.14 -11.60 5.46
CA THR A 83 -14.00 -11.13 6.85
C THR A 83 -12.60 -10.59 7.14
N LEU A 84 -11.55 -11.31 6.74
CA LEU A 84 -10.17 -10.86 6.92
C LEU A 84 -9.92 -9.53 6.18
N LEU A 85 -10.38 -9.41 4.94
CA LEU A 85 -10.26 -8.17 4.16
C LEU A 85 -10.88 -6.98 4.89
N ARG A 86 -12.11 -7.15 5.39
CA ARG A 86 -12.87 -6.12 6.10
C ARG A 86 -12.24 -5.74 7.43
N ALA A 87 -11.68 -6.72 8.16
CA ALA A 87 -10.94 -6.49 9.39
C ALA A 87 -9.68 -5.65 9.14
N VAL A 88 -8.88 -5.99 8.13
CA VAL A 88 -7.62 -5.28 7.82
C VAL A 88 -7.84 -3.81 7.43
N ILE A 89 -8.93 -3.51 6.72
CA ILE A 89 -9.27 -2.11 6.38
C ILE A 89 -9.96 -1.36 7.53
N GLY A 90 -10.22 -2.01 8.66
CA GLY A 90 -10.75 -1.38 9.87
C GLY A 90 -12.27 -1.13 9.84
N GLN A 91 -13.06 -1.97 9.15
CA GLN A 91 -14.51 -1.85 9.22
C GLN A 91 -15.02 -2.20 10.62
N ALA A 92 -15.55 -1.21 11.35
CA ALA A 92 -15.89 -1.30 12.77
C ALA A 92 -16.69 -2.55 13.18
N PRO A 93 -17.77 -2.98 12.47
CA PRO A 93 -18.53 -4.16 12.88
C PRO A 93 -17.69 -5.43 12.89
N VAL A 94 -16.84 -5.60 11.87
CA VAL A 94 -15.97 -6.77 11.76
C VAL A 94 -14.79 -6.63 12.71
N LEU A 95 -14.18 -5.45 12.78
CA LEU A 95 -13.00 -5.22 13.61
C LEU A 95 -13.26 -5.52 15.10
N ALA A 96 -14.47 -5.23 15.60
CA ALA A 96 -14.87 -5.55 16.96
C ALA A 96 -14.76 -7.05 17.29
N GLU A 97 -15.07 -7.92 16.32
CA GLU A 97 -14.94 -9.38 16.46
C GLU A 97 -13.46 -9.83 16.50
N PHE A 98 -12.53 -9.02 15.99
CA PHE A 98 -11.09 -9.30 15.92
C PHE A 98 -10.28 -8.45 16.93
N GLY A 99 -10.85 -8.16 18.09
CA GLY A 99 -10.16 -7.44 19.18
C GLY A 99 -10.21 -5.91 19.09
N GLY A 100 -10.99 -5.37 18.15
CA GLY A 100 -11.36 -3.95 18.09
C GLY A 100 -10.25 -2.96 17.71
N SER A 101 -9.01 -3.42 17.61
CA SER A 101 -7.84 -2.57 17.37
C SER A 101 -7.50 -2.49 15.87
N PRO A 102 -7.43 -1.31 15.25
CA PRO A 102 -7.08 -1.16 13.85
C PRO A 102 -5.71 -1.74 13.52
N VAL A 103 -5.56 -2.31 12.32
CA VAL A 103 -4.26 -2.79 11.84
C VAL A 103 -3.33 -1.59 11.59
N PRO A 104 -2.19 -1.49 12.29
CA PRO A 104 -1.24 -0.39 12.10
C PRO A 104 -0.61 -0.47 10.71
N LYS A 105 -0.48 0.68 10.04
CA LYS A 105 0.12 0.80 8.72
C LYS A 105 1.36 1.67 8.81
N ARG A 106 2.50 1.15 8.36
CA ARG A 106 3.77 1.87 8.32
C ARG A 106 4.08 2.28 6.89
N TYR A 107 4.39 3.55 6.71
CA TYR A 107 4.77 4.12 5.42
C TYR A 107 6.18 4.67 5.49
N THR A 108 6.91 4.55 4.39
CA THR A 108 8.17 5.26 4.17
C THR A 108 7.91 6.32 3.13
N LEU A 109 8.21 7.57 3.48
CA LEU A 109 7.97 8.74 2.64
C LEU A 109 9.31 9.30 2.18
N LEU A 110 9.40 9.63 0.90
CA LEU A 110 10.46 10.49 0.38
C LEU A 110 9.89 11.91 0.24
N LEU A 111 10.44 12.85 0.99
CA LEU A 111 10.00 14.24 0.97
C LEU A 111 11.01 15.09 0.21
N ALA A 112 10.60 15.63 -0.94
CA ALA A 112 11.44 16.54 -1.71
C ALA A 112 11.47 17.94 -1.07
N GLY A 113 12.62 18.60 -1.12
CA GLY A 113 12.83 19.97 -0.62
C GLY A 113 13.56 20.06 0.72
N ALA A 114 13.88 21.29 1.12
CA ALA A 114 14.48 21.58 2.41
C ALA A 114 13.38 21.68 3.48
N HIS A 115 13.41 20.77 4.46
CA HIS A 115 12.46 20.72 5.57
C HIS A 115 13.19 20.98 6.88
N ALA A 116 12.78 22.02 7.59
CA ALA A 116 13.27 22.28 8.94
C ALA A 116 12.76 21.18 9.89
N PRO A 117 13.52 20.77 10.93
CA PRO A 117 13.12 19.72 11.87
C PRO A 117 11.72 19.92 12.47
N GLU A 118 11.35 21.17 12.73
CA GLU A 118 10.05 21.55 13.31
C GLU A 118 8.89 21.21 12.36
N ARG A 119 9.08 21.40 11.06
CA ARG A 119 8.10 21.01 10.03
C ARG A 119 7.98 19.49 9.90
N LEU A 120 9.05 18.75 10.13
CA LEU A 120 9.00 17.28 10.12
C LEU A 120 8.30 16.76 11.37
N ALA A 121 8.48 17.42 12.53
CA ALA A 121 7.78 17.07 13.76
C ALA A 121 6.26 17.23 13.62
N SER A 122 5.79 18.26 12.91
CA SER A 122 4.35 18.49 12.70
C SER A 122 3.66 17.40 11.87
N LEU A 123 4.41 16.53 11.18
CA LEU A 123 3.83 15.36 10.50
C LEU A 123 3.26 14.33 11.50
N SER A 124 3.64 14.41 12.77
CA SER A 124 3.10 13.56 13.84
C SER A 124 1.81 14.11 14.43
N GLU A 125 1.43 15.34 14.11
CA GLU A 125 0.23 15.96 14.65
C GLU A 125 -1.03 15.41 13.96
N PRO A 126 -2.17 15.33 14.67
CA PRO A 126 -3.45 14.96 14.06
C PRO A 126 -3.78 15.87 12.87
N ILE A 127 -4.19 15.27 11.76
CA ILE A 127 -4.58 16.01 10.55
C ILE A 127 -6.10 16.01 10.47
N GLU A 128 -6.69 17.19 10.29
CA GLU A 128 -8.10 17.33 9.92
C GLU A 128 -8.23 17.31 8.39
N ILE A 129 -8.84 16.25 7.85
CA ILE A 129 -9.12 16.16 6.41
C ILE A 129 -10.54 16.67 6.16
N THR A 130 -10.65 17.89 5.65
CA THR A 130 -11.93 18.58 5.41
C THR A 130 -12.76 17.97 4.26
N ARG A 131 -12.15 17.16 3.37
CA ARG A 131 -12.87 16.45 2.31
C ARG A 131 -13.44 15.12 2.82
N GLY A 132 -14.75 15.11 3.10
CA GLY A 132 -15.54 13.88 3.30
C GLY A 132 -15.91 13.54 4.75
N GLY A 133 -15.65 14.43 5.71
CA GLY A 133 -16.08 14.26 7.11
C GLY A 133 -15.37 13.12 7.86
N LEU A 134 -14.15 12.78 7.46
CA LEU A 134 -13.37 11.76 8.15
C LEU A 134 -12.98 12.23 9.56
N LYS A 135 -13.07 11.29 10.50
CA LYS A 135 -12.70 11.43 11.91
C LYS A 135 -11.23 11.89 12.01
N PRO A 136 -10.86 12.73 13.00
CA PRO A 136 -9.46 13.00 13.30
C PRO A 136 -8.69 11.67 13.37
N CYS A 137 -7.58 11.57 12.64
CA CYS A 137 -6.64 10.49 12.87
C CYS A 137 -5.85 10.80 14.15
N ASP A 138 -5.63 9.78 14.96
CA ASP A 138 -4.59 9.87 15.98
C ASP A 138 -3.27 10.23 15.28
N GLY A 139 -2.45 11.04 15.95
CA GLY A 139 -1.14 11.44 15.42
C GLY A 139 -0.31 10.23 14.97
N ALA A 140 0.45 10.38 13.89
CA ALA A 140 1.32 9.32 13.41
C ALA A 140 2.64 9.32 14.19
N THR A 141 3.23 8.15 14.44
CA THR A 141 4.64 8.09 14.86
C THR A 141 5.53 8.34 13.65
N VAL A 142 6.23 9.49 13.62
CA VAL A 142 7.15 9.83 12.55
C VAL A 142 8.60 9.65 13.01
N LEU A 143 9.36 8.86 12.26
CA LEU A 143 10.78 8.65 12.47
C LEU A 143 11.54 9.13 11.24
N THR A 144 12.47 10.05 11.42
CA THR A 144 13.38 10.47 10.35
C THR A 144 14.51 9.45 10.24
N ALA A 145 14.53 8.69 9.14
CA ALA A 145 15.54 7.65 8.94
C ALA A 145 16.86 8.21 8.38
N THR A 146 16.79 8.99 7.30
CA THR A 146 17.95 9.56 6.61
C THR A 146 17.60 10.88 5.96
N ALA A 147 18.59 11.74 5.76
CA ALA A 147 18.50 12.96 4.96
C ALA A 147 19.71 13.01 4.02
N PHE A 148 19.47 13.38 2.76
CA PHE A 148 20.53 13.56 1.77
C PHE A 148 20.25 14.82 0.97
N ARG A 149 21.32 15.41 0.45
CA ARG A 149 21.24 16.52 -0.50
C ARG A 149 21.50 15.97 -1.89
N ASP A 150 20.57 16.22 -2.80
CA ASP A 150 20.76 15.96 -4.22
C ASP A 150 20.76 17.29 -4.97
N GLU A 151 21.72 17.48 -5.86
CA GLU A 151 21.79 18.67 -6.73
C GLU A 151 20.80 18.57 -7.90
N ARG A 152 20.35 17.35 -8.22
CA ARG A 152 19.30 17.11 -9.20
C ARG A 152 17.94 17.42 -8.56
N LEU A 153 17.20 18.28 -9.23
CA LEU A 153 15.79 18.51 -8.87
C LEU A 153 15.03 17.19 -8.98
N ALA A 154 14.15 16.93 -8.01
CA ALA A 154 13.28 15.75 -7.93
C ALA A 154 12.16 15.78 -8.98
N THR A 155 12.51 15.95 -10.26
CA THR A 155 11.58 16.13 -11.39
C THR A 155 10.86 14.84 -11.79
N GLU A 156 11.38 13.69 -11.38
CA GLU A 156 10.77 12.38 -11.63
C GLU A 156 9.60 12.06 -10.68
N PHE A 157 9.43 12.84 -9.62
CA PHE A 157 8.31 12.68 -8.68
C PHE A 157 7.31 13.81 -8.86
N HIS A 158 6.04 13.48 -9.05
CA HIS A 158 4.98 14.47 -9.01
C HIS A 158 4.70 14.82 -7.55
N LEU A 159 4.76 16.11 -7.22
CA LEU A 159 4.30 16.61 -5.93
C LEU A 159 2.78 16.39 -5.84
N LEU A 160 2.37 15.52 -4.92
CA LEU A 160 0.95 15.31 -4.63
C LEU A 160 0.38 16.59 -4.00
N GLY A 161 -0.53 17.27 -4.70
CA GLY A 161 -1.27 18.43 -4.18
C GLY A 161 -0.65 19.80 -4.43
N ARG A 162 0.33 19.93 -5.35
CA ARG A 162 0.83 21.25 -5.79
C ARG A 162 0.48 21.49 -7.27
N ASP A 163 -0.44 22.42 -7.53
CA ASP A 163 -0.65 22.99 -8.87
C ASP A 163 0.45 24.03 -9.12
N ASP A 164 1.58 23.58 -9.64
CA ASP A 164 2.71 24.45 -10.01
C ASP A 164 2.45 25.21 -11.34
N THR A 165 1.18 25.42 -11.73
CA THR A 165 0.80 26.18 -12.92
C THR A 165 0.91 27.70 -12.76
N ARG A 166 1.64 28.20 -11.76
CA ARG A 166 2.02 29.62 -11.67
C ARG A 166 3.53 29.74 -11.75
N ARG A 167 4.00 29.76 -13.00
CA ARG A 167 5.26 30.42 -13.38
C ARG A 167 5.18 31.91 -13.13
#